data_AF-A0A7S3U6E6-F1
#
_entry.id   AF-A0A7S3U6E6-F1
#
_cell.length_a   1.000
_cell.length_b   1.000
_cell.length_c   1.000
_cell.angle_alpha   90.00
_cell.angle_beta   90.00
_cell.angle_gamma   90.00
#
_symmetry.space_group_name_H-M   'P 1'
#
loop_
_entity.id
_entity.type
_entity.pdbx_description
1 polymer ?
#
loop_
_entity_poly.entity_id
_entity_poly.type
_entity_poly.pdbx_seq_one_letter_code
_entity_poly.pdbx_strand_id
1 'polypeptide(L)'
;ANVVDWNLALFEGLAQFHAAEQHAAAYEYGHQVARLSIGVVKLKHAVALSSKATPELRKVYEEALAKVEWAHGLAVKDNSTVYLEPIPDAATLPAVPGTSIAKPLPYEDLEPTNGESGPPNTSTSEDPFIHIVPVAIQHILDRYDTAARAKLDSLNERLQKVVERGSSRLLELDLPHALQAMEGGDKSQTSGVEALPTSLAASLTAVHKAGGEQALRAAVTKLSEVELKCTKAAEEVGATLDGEEAAEREMETEHGPQWRLVSTASAAITAARADLSSCSAKLSAAAKANALVFERFSKLTASDAMPLL
;
A
#
# COMPACT_ATOMS: atom_id res chain seq x y z
N ALA A 1 30.18 16.86 -28.48
CA ALA A 1 29.22 17.53 -29.37
C ALA A 1 27.94 16.74 -29.25
N ASN A 2 26.91 17.38 -28.72
CA ASN A 2 25.62 16.74 -28.50
C ASN A 2 24.87 16.69 -29.83
N VAL A 3 24.03 15.69 -30.06
CA VAL A 3 23.19 15.58 -31.27
C VAL A 3 22.38 16.86 -31.51
N VAL A 4 22.04 17.57 -30.43
CA VAL A 4 21.40 18.88 -30.45
C VAL A 4 22.23 19.92 -31.22
N ASP A 5 23.55 19.97 -31.01
CA ASP A 5 24.43 20.94 -31.68
C ASP A 5 24.54 20.66 -33.18
N TRP A 6 24.54 19.37 -33.56
CA TRP A 6 24.56 18.93 -34.97
C TRP A 6 23.27 19.33 -35.68
N ASN A 7 22.13 19.06 -35.03
CA ASN A 7 20.81 19.41 -35.56
C ASN A 7 20.62 20.92 -35.62
N LEU A 8 21.12 21.68 -34.65
CA LEU A 8 21.10 23.14 -34.68
C LEU A 8 21.82 23.67 -35.92
N ALA A 9 23.06 23.24 -36.17
CA ALA A 9 23.84 23.65 -37.34
C ALA A 9 23.18 23.23 -38.67
N LEU A 10 22.56 22.03 -38.71
CA LEU A 10 21.78 21.57 -39.85
C LEU A 10 20.58 22.47 -40.13
N PHE A 11 19.74 22.74 -39.12
CA PHE A 11 18.54 23.56 -39.28
C PHE A 11 18.88 25.03 -39.59
N GLU A 12 19.95 25.58 -39.03
CA GLU A 12 20.46 26.90 -39.41
C GLU A 12 20.88 26.96 -40.88
N GLY A 13 21.60 25.94 -41.37
CA GLY A 13 22.03 25.85 -42.77
C GLY A 13 20.85 25.73 -43.73
N LEU A 14 19.86 24.88 -43.40
CA LEU A 14 18.64 24.71 -44.19
C LEU A 14 17.74 25.96 -44.17
N ALA A 15 17.69 26.69 -43.04
CA ALA A 15 16.98 27.96 -42.95
C ALA A 15 17.56 29.00 -43.93
N GLN A 16 18.90 29.07 -44.07
CA GLN A 16 19.54 29.95 -45.05
C GLN A 16 19.31 29.50 -46.49
N PHE A 17 19.26 28.19 -46.75
CA PHE A 17 18.92 27.65 -48.06
C PHE A 17 17.51 28.06 -48.50
N HIS A 18 16.49 27.88 -47.66
CA HIS A 18 15.12 28.30 -47.99
C HIS A 18 14.95 29.82 -48.06
N ALA A 19 15.67 30.58 -47.22
CA ALA A 19 15.70 32.04 -47.35
C ALA A 19 16.34 32.48 -48.68
N ALA A 20 17.35 31.77 -49.18
CA ALA A 20 17.95 32.05 -50.49
C ALA A 20 16.97 31.77 -51.64
N GLU A 21 16.13 30.74 -51.55
CA GLU A 21 15.06 30.48 -52.53
C GLU A 21 14.04 31.64 -52.59
N GLN A 22 13.76 32.30 -51.46
CA GLN A 22 12.89 33.49 -51.43
C GLN A 22 13.53 34.67 -52.17
N HIS A 23 14.84 34.93 -51.97
CA HIS A 23 15.56 35.97 -52.71
C HIS A 23 15.66 35.64 -54.21
N ALA A 24 15.81 34.37 -54.57
CA ALA A 24 15.79 33.92 -55.97
C ALA A 24 14.44 34.22 -56.63
N ALA A 25 13.33 34.00 -55.91
CA ALA A 25 11.98 34.33 -56.38
C ALA A 25 11.73 35.85 -56.46
N ALA A 26 12.43 36.64 -55.64
CA ALA A 26 12.40 38.11 -55.65
C ALA A 26 13.34 38.75 -56.69
N TYR A 27 14.07 37.94 -57.47
CA TYR A 27 15.10 38.40 -58.42
C TYR A 27 16.28 39.12 -57.76
N GLU A 28 16.62 38.77 -56.52
CA GLU A 28 17.76 39.31 -55.77
C GLU A 28 18.90 38.26 -55.72
N TYR A 29 19.55 38.05 -56.85
CA TYR A 29 20.54 36.98 -57.04
C TYR A 29 21.84 37.17 -56.25
N GLY A 30 22.25 38.42 -56.01
CA GLY A 30 23.38 38.72 -55.13
C GLY A 30 23.13 38.28 -53.68
N HIS A 31 21.91 38.53 -53.18
CA HIS A 31 21.49 38.12 -51.83
C HIS A 31 21.30 36.61 -51.71
N GLN A 32 20.82 35.96 -52.77
CA GLN A 32 20.74 34.50 -52.86
C GLN A 32 22.13 33.85 -52.69
N VAL A 33 23.14 34.32 -53.42
CA VAL A 33 24.51 33.79 -53.33
C VAL A 33 25.09 33.99 -51.93
N ALA A 34 24.91 35.19 -51.35
CA ALA A 34 25.38 35.49 -50.01
C ALA A 34 24.78 34.54 -48.96
N ARG A 35 23.45 34.29 -48.99
CA ARG A 35 22.80 33.35 -48.05
C ARG A 35 23.21 31.90 -48.27
N LEU A 36 23.34 31.45 -49.51
CA LEU A 36 23.80 30.09 -49.81
C LEU A 36 25.23 29.86 -49.31
N SER A 37 26.11 30.87 -49.41
CA SER A 37 27.47 30.77 -48.89
C SER A 37 27.50 30.54 -47.37
N ILE A 38 26.63 31.23 -46.61
CA ILE A 38 26.47 31.05 -45.17
C ILE A 38 25.92 29.65 -44.86
N GLY A 39 24.93 29.19 -45.63
CA GLY A 39 24.35 27.85 -45.51
C GLY A 39 25.40 26.75 -45.69
N VAL A 40 26.28 26.86 -46.71
CA VAL A 40 27.38 25.92 -46.95
C VAL A 40 28.36 25.87 -45.77
N VAL A 41 28.74 27.02 -45.20
CA VAL A 41 29.66 27.08 -44.05
C VAL A 41 29.03 26.39 -42.82
N LYS A 42 27.74 26.63 -42.56
CA LYS A 42 27.00 26.02 -41.44
C LYS A 42 26.83 24.51 -41.60
N LEU A 43 26.55 24.03 -42.81
CA LEU A 43 26.45 22.58 -43.08
C LEU A 43 27.80 21.88 -43.05
N LYS A 44 28.88 22.53 -43.51
CA LYS A 44 30.25 22.01 -43.32
C LYS A 44 30.60 21.85 -41.86
N HIS A 45 30.20 22.81 -41.03
CA HIS A 45 30.36 22.72 -39.59
C HIS A 45 29.53 21.57 -39.00
N ALA A 46 28.27 21.37 -39.44
CA ALA A 46 27.43 20.25 -39.02
C ALA A 46 28.09 18.89 -39.32
N VAL A 47 28.61 18.70 -40.54
CA VAL A 47 29.30 17.46 -40.95
C VAL A 47 30.59 17.22 -40.16
N ALA A 48 31.37 18.28 -39.89
CA ALA A 48 32.57 18.18 -39.05
C ALA A 48 32.24 17.76 -37.62
N LEU A 49 31.17 18.32 -37.04
CA LEU A 49 30.70 17.97 -35.70
C LEU A 49 30.13 16.56 -35.62
N SER A 50 29.47 16.06 -36.68
CA SER A 50 28.88 14.72 -36.75
C SER A 50 29.89 13.61 -37.08
N SER A 51 31.20 13.87 -36.99
CA SER A 51 32.26 12.88 -37.30
C SER A 51 32.20 11.59 -36.48
N LYS A 52 31.58 11.64 -35.29
CA LYS A 52 31.37 10.49 -34.38
C LYS A 52 29.97 9.87 -34.49
N ALA A 53 29.13 10.33 -35.42
CA ALA A 53 27.77 9.82 -35.62
C ALA A 53 27.75 8.45 -36.32
N THR A 54 26.62 7.75 -36.26
CA THR A 54 26.39 6.54 -37.04
C THR A 54 26.42 6.85 -38.55
N PRO A 55 26.81 5.89 -39.41
CA PRO A 55 26.93 6.14 -40.84
C PRO A 55 25.60 6.53 -41.49
N GLU A 56 24.46 6.07 -40.98
CA GLU A 56 23.12 6.43 -41.46
C GLU A 56 22.81 7.90 -41.18
N LEU A 57 23.09 8.37 -39.97
CA LEU A 57 22.81 9.76 -39.59
C LEU A 57 23.77 10.72 -40.29
N ARG A 58 25.02 10.31 -40.47
CA ARG A 58 26.03 11.07 -41.21
C ARG A 58 25.63 11.31 -42.66
N LYS A 59 25.03 10.32 -43.33
CA LYS A 59 24.50 10.47 -44.70
C LYS A 59 23.49 11.60 -44.81
N VAL A 60 22.60 11.78 -43.82
CA VAL A 60 21.59 12.85 -43.83
C VAL A 60 22.25 14.24 -43.87
N TYR A 61 23.31 14.46 -43.08
CA TYR A 61 24.03 15.73 -43.08
C TYR A 61 24.84 15.96 -44.36
N GLU A 62 25.47 14.90 -44.89
CA GLU A 62 26.24 14.96 -46.15
C GLU A 62 25.33 15.20 -47.37
N GLU A 63 24.15 14.57 -47.41
CA GLU A 63 23.13 14.82 -48.45
C GLU A 63 22.61 16.25 -48.41
N ALA A 64 22.34 16.79 -47.21
CA ALA A 64 21.94 18.19 -47.03
C ALA A 64 23.05 19.14 -47.52
N LEU A 65 24.30 18.87 -47.17
CA LEU A 65 25.47 19.65 -47.64
C LEU A 65 25.59 19.60 -49.17
N ALA A 66 25.52 18.41 -49.77
CA ALA A 66 25.64 18.25 -51.22
C ALA A 66 24.56 19.03 -51.98
N LYS A 67 23.32 19.02 -51.46
CA LYS A 67 22.21 19.78 -52.05
C LYS A 67 22.46 21.29 -52.03
N VAL A 68 22.92 21.84 -50.90
CA VAL A 68 23.16 23.29 -50.75
C VAL A 68 24.41 23.72 -51.52
N GLU A 69 25.47 22.89 -51.56
CA GLU A 69 26.67 23.17 -52.36
C GLU A 69 26.37 23.19 -53.87
N TRP A 70 25.53 22.28 -54.35
CA TRP A 70 25.08 22.27 -55.74
C TRP A 70 24.30 23.54 -56.09
N ALA A 71 23.35 23.94 -55.24
CA ALA A 71 22.58 25.16 -55.43
C ALA A 71 23.46 26.43 -55.37
N HIS A 72 24.44 26.47 -54.47
CA HIS A 72 25.41 27.56 -54.40
C HIS A 72 26.26 27.64 -55.66
N GLY A 73 26.77 26.51 -56.16
CA GLY A 73 27.55 26.46 -57.40
C GLY A 73 26.78 26.97 -58.62
N LEU A 74 25.48 26.61 -58.71
CA LEU A 74 24.60 27.11 -59.76
C LEU A 74 24.36 28.62 -59.64
N ALA A 75 24.00 29.11 -58.45
CA ALA A 75 23.74 30.53 -58.21
C ALA A 75 24.97 31.42 -58.48
N VAL A 76 26.17 30.96 -58.09
CA VAL A 76 27.43 31.67 -58.37
C VAL A 76 27.72 31.73 -59.87
N LYS A 77 27.49 30.62 -60.59
CA LYS A 77 27.68 30.56 -62.04
C LYS A 77 26.72 31.51 -62.76
N ASP A 78 25.45 31.49 -62.41
CA ASP A 78 24.44 32.33 -63.06
C ASP A 78 24.65 33.81 -62.72
N ASN A 79 25.00 34.14 -61.47
CA ASN A 79 25.28 35.52 -61.09
C ASN A 79 26.57 36.05 -61.74
N SER A 80 27.60 35.23 -61.93
CA SER A 80 28.84 35.67 -62.60
C SER A 80 28.76 35.76 -64.12
N THR A 81 27.73 35.18 -64.74
CA THR A 81 27.60 35.12 -66.22
C THR A 81 26.40 35.90 -66.76
N VAL A 82 25.28 35.95 -66.03
CA VAL A 82 24.01 36.52 -66.49
C VAL A 82 23.64 37.77 -65.71
N TYR A 83 23.55 37.69 -64.37
CA TYR A 83 22.94 38.75 -63.56
C TYR A 83 23.92 39.84 -63.09
N LEU A 84 25.17 39.46 -62.80
CA LEU A 84 26.26 40.35 -62.38
C LEU A 84 25.91 41.26 -61.19
N GLU A 85 25.09 40.76 -60.26
CA GLU A 85 24.72 41.52 -59.07
C GLU A 85 25.82 41.53 -58.02
N PRO A 86 26.02 42.65 -57.31
CA PRO A 86 26.96 42.73 -56.20
C PRO A 86 26.50 41.84 -55.04
N ILE A 87 27.42 41.04 -54.50
CA ILE A 87 27.16 40.15 -53.37
C ILE A 87 27.26 40.98 -52.07
N PRO A 88 26.17 41.10 -51.29
CA PRO A 88 26.19 41.80 -50.01
C PRO A 88 27.01 41.03 -48.96
N ASP A 89 27.53 41.75 -47.97
CA ASP A 89 28.26 41.14 -46.86
C ASP A 89 27.32 40.31 -45.95
N ALA A 90 27.85 39.25 -45.36
CA ALA A 90 27.06 38.36 -44.50
C ALA A 90 26.48 39.08 -43.27
N ALA A 91 27.14 40.15 -42.79
CA ALA A 91 26.70 40.93 -41.64
C ALA A 91 25.54 41.90 -41.96
N THR A 92 25.32 42.24 -43.23
CA THR A 92 24.24 43.17 -43.63
C THR A 92 22.92 42.45 -43.92
N LEU A 93 22.92 41.12 -43.94
CA LEU A 93 21.74 40.30 -44.19
C LEU A 93 20.84 40.21 -42.95
N PRO A 94 19.50 40.35 -43.12
CA PRO A 94 18.57 40.19 -42.01
C PRO A 94 18.52 38.74 -41.52
N ALA A 95 18.38 38.56 -40.21
CA ALA A 95 18.21 37.26 -39.58
C ALA A 95 16.91 36.58 -40.04
N VAL A 96 16.92 35.25 -40.17
CA VAL A 96 15.75 34.46 -40.59
C VAL A 96 14.80 34.31 -39.39
N PRO A 97 13.53 34.73 -39.47
CA PRO A 97 12.60 34.62 -38.35
C PRO A 97 12.16 33.17 -38.13
N GLY A 98 12.15 32.72 -36.88
CA GLY A 98 11.61 31.40 -36.49
C GLY A 98 10.16 31.52 -36.00
N THR A 99 9.32 30.54 -36.36
CA THR A 99 7.93 30.42 -35.86
C THR A 99 7.75 29.06 -35.19
N SER A 100 7.26 29.02 -33.95
CA SER A 100 6.97 27.75 -33.25
C SER A 100 5.66 27.14 -33.75
N ILE A 101 5.73 25.94 -34.32
CA ILE A 101 4.57 25.20 -34.85
C ILE A 101 4.08 24.14 -33.86
N ALA A 102 4.93 23.72 -32.92
CA ALA A 102 4.60 22.72 -31.91
C ALA A 102 4.34 23.37 -30.55
N LYS A 103 3.37 22.81 -29.81
CA LYS A 103 3.14 23.09 -28.39
C LYS A 103 3.44 21.81 -27.60
N PRO A 104 4.04 21.91 -26.40
CA PRO A 104 4.17 20.75 -25.52
C PRO A 104 2.77 20.24 -25.15
N LEU A 105 2.57 18.92 -25.23
CA LEU A 105 1.32 18.31 -24.80
C LEU A 105 1.29 18.26 -23.26
N PRO A 106 0.22 18.73 -22.59
CA PRO A 106 0.02 18.51 -21.17
C PRO A 106 0.06 17.03 -20.81
N TYR A 107 0.61 16.72 -19.64
CA TYR A 107 0.69 15.35 -19.14
C TYR A 107 -0.70 14.70 -18.96
N GLU A 108 -1.71 15.51 -18.63
CA GLU A 108 -3.12 15.11 -18.48
C GLU A 108 -3.69 14.48 -19.77
N ASP A 109 -3.24 14.94 -20.95
CA ASP A 109 -3.67 14.41 -22.25
C ASP A 109 -2.93 13.13 -22.66
N LEU A 110 -1.84 12.80 -21.94
CA LEU A 110 -1.03 11.59 -22.15
C LEU A 110 -1.49 10.43 -21.24
N GLU A 111 -2.13 10.73 -20.12
CA GLU A 111 -2.72 9.69 -19.28
C GLU A 111 -3.99 9.15 -19.93
N PRO A 112 -4.18 7.82 -19.97
CA PRO A 112 -5.48 7.24 -20.26
C PRO A 112 -6.40 7.62 -19.10
N THR A 113 -7.03 8.79 -19.21
CA THR A 113 -8.04 9.20 -18.25
C THR A 113 -9.12 8.13 -18.27
N ASN A 114 -9.36 7.55 -17.10
CA ASN A 114 -10.44 6.60 -16.86
C ASN A 114 -11.76 7.27 -17.26
N GLY A 115 -12.21 6.97 -18.48
CA GLY A 115 -13.45 7.52 -19.04
C GLY A 115 -13.24 8.85 -19.77
N GLU A 116 -13.44 8.79 -21.09
CA GLU A 116 -13.92 9.91 -21.91
C GLU A 116 -12.96 11.09 -22.12
N SER A 117 -11.93 10.89 -22.95
CA SER A 117 -11.41 11.84 -23.99
C SER A 117 -9.89 11.77 -24.23
N GLY A 118 -9.29 10.57 -24.23
CA GLY A 118 -7.92 10.37 -24.69
C GLY A 118 -7.83 10.23 -26.23
N PRO A 119 -6.67 10.54 -26.85
CA PRO A 119 -6.47 10.39 -28.30
C PRO A 119 -6.75 8.94 -28.77
N PRO A 120 -7.20 8.74 -30.02
CA PRO A 120 -7.84 7.50 -30.50
C PRO A 120 -6.96 6.25 -30.59
N ASN A 121 -5.73 6.26 -30.04
CA ASN A 121 -4.72 5.25 -30.32
C ASN A 121 -4.20 4.49 -29.08
N THR A 122 -4.74 4.71 -27.89
CA THR A 122 -4.43 3.87 -26.72
C THR A 122 -5.67 3.06 -26.38
N SER A 123 -5.55 1.74 -26.53
CA SER A 123 -6.55 0.77 -26.12
C SER A 123 -7.03 1.10 -24.71
N THR A 124 -8.34 1.37 -24.59
CA THR A 124 -9.09 1.54 -23.35
C THR A 124 -8.95 0.29 -22.49
N SER A 125 -7.81 0.12 -21.84
CA SER A 125 -7.63 -0.90 -20.81
C SER A 125 -8.19 -0.31 -19.54
N GLU A 126 -9.42 -0.72 -19.21
CA GLU A 126 -9.98 -0.51 -17.88
C GLU A 126 -8.95 -0.92 -16.82
N ASP A 127 -8.79 -0.11 -15.77
CA ASP A 127 -7.86 -0.41 -14.68
C ASP A 127 -8.25 -1.75 -14.03
N PRO A 128 -7.36 -2.77 -14.06
CA PRO A 128 -7.67 -4.08 -13.47
C PRO A 128 -7.88 -4.01 -11.95
N PHE A 129 -7.53 -2.90 -11.30
CA PHE A 129 -7.65 -2.69 -9.86
C PHE A 129 -8.74 -1.70 -9.47
N ILE A 130 -9.68 -1.38 -10.38
CA ILE A 130 -10.80 -0.48 -10.09
C ILE A 130 -11.64 -0.90 -8.88
N HIS A 131 -11.65 -2.20 -8.55
CA HIS A 131 -12.35 -2.74 -7.38
C HIS A 131 -11.48 -2.82 -6.12
N ILE A 132 -10.18 -2.56 -6.20
CA ILE A 132 -9.31 -2.55 -5.02
C ILE A 132 -9.51 -1.26 -4.25
N VAL A 133 -9.88 -1.41 -2.98
CA VAL A 133 -9.98 -0.30 -2.05
C VAL A 133 -8.58 0.21 -1.72
N PRO A 134 -8.30 1.52 -1.88
CA PRO A 134 -7.01 2.10 -1.53
C PRO A 134 -6.59 1.81 -0.08
N VAL A 135 -5.30 1.54 0.12
CA VAL A 135 -4.71 1.23 1.43
C VAL A 135 -4.96 2.33 2.47
N ALA A 136 -4.98 3.60 2.03
CA ALA A 136 -5.31 4.72 2.91
C ALA A 136 -6.72 4.58 3.52
N ILE A 137 -7.71 4.11 2.74
CA ILE A 137 -9.07 3.89 3.21
C ILE A 137 -9.10 2.68 4.16
N GLN A 138 -8.36 1.62 3.85
CA GLN A 138 -8.26 0.44 4.73
C GLN A 138 -7.74 0.83 6.13
N HIS A 139 -6.67 1.61 6.20
CA HIS A 139 -6.14 2.11 7.48
C HIS A 139 -7.13 2.98 8.26
N ILE A 140 -7.94 3.80 7.57
CA ILE A 140 -8.98 4.62 8.21
C ILE A 140 -10.08 3.72 8.77
N LEU A 141 -10.50 2.69 8.04
CA LEU A 141 -11.51 1.72 8.47
C LEU A 141 -11.05 0.95 9.71
N ASP A 142 -9.81 0.44 9.71
CA ASP A 142 -9.24 -0.27 10.86
C ASP A 142 -9.18 0.63 12.10
N ARG A 143 -8.77 1.89 11.92
CA ARG A 143 -8.75 2.88 13.00
C ARG A 143 -10.14 3.19 13.53
N TYR A 144 -11.14 3.26 12.65
CA TYR A 144 -12.53 3.46 13.05
C TYR A 144 -13.05 2.26 13.85
N ASP A 145 -12.82 1.04 13.38
CA ASP A 145 -13.30 -0.19 14.00
C ASP A 145 -12.65 -0.41 15.39
N THR A 146 -11.34 -0.20 15.50
CA THR A 146 -10.64 -0.23 16.80
C THR A 146 -11.15 0.82 17.78
N ALA A 147 -11.41 2.06 17.33
CA ALA A 147 -11.98 3.11 18.17
C ALA A 147 -13.43 2.82 18.59
N ALA A 148 -14.22 2.22 17.70
CA ALA A 148 -15.60 1.81 17.99
C ALA A 148 -15.63 0.69 19.03
N ARG A 149 -14.81 -0.35 18.88
CA ARG A 149 -14.65 -1.42 19.88
C ARG A 149 -14.22 -0.88 21.24
N ALA A 150 -13.18 -0.03 21.27
CA ALA A 150 -12.71 0.56 22.53
C ALA A 150 -13.80 1.37 23.26
N LYS A 151 -14.65 2.10 22.52
CA LYS A 151 -15.81 2.79 23.13
C LYS A 151 -16.85 1.82 23.66
N LEU A 152 -17.16 0.76 22.92
CA LEU A 152 -18.12 -0.25 23.35
C LEU A 152 -17.64 -0.98 24.60
N ASP A 153 -16.36 -1.38 24.63
CA ASP A 153 -15.74 -2.07 25.75
C ASP A 153 -15.74 -1.18 27.01
N SER A 154 -15.40 0.10 26.86
CA SER A 154 -15.45 1.08 27.96
C SER A 154 -16.85 1.26 28.52
N LEU A 155 -17.86 1.34 27.64
CA LEU A 155 -19.26 1.44 28.05
C LEU A 155 -19.72 0.16 28.76
N ASN A 156 -19.35 -1.01 28.25
CA ASN A 156 -19.71 -2.29 28.83
C ASN A 156 -19.05 -2.50 30.20
N GLU A 157 -17.76 -2.17 30.33
CA GLU A 157 -17.05 -2.21 31.62
C GLU A 157 -17.69 -1.26 32.64
N ARG A 158 -18.08 -0.05 32.21
CA ARG A 158 -18.78 0.90 33.09
C ARG A 158 -20.14 0.37 33.53
N LEU A 159 -20.89 -0.21 32.60
CA LEU A 159 -22.19 -0.82 32.90
C LEU A 159 -22.04 -1.97 33.89
N GLN A 160 -21.10 -2.88 33.63
CA GLN A 160 -20.81 -4.01 34.50
C GLN A 160 -20.43 -3.56 35.91
N LYS A 161 -19.54 -2.57 36.06
CA LYS A 161 -19.19 -1.99 37.38
C LYS A 161 -20.38 -1.34 38.10
N VAL A 162 -21.32 -0.73 37.37
CA VAL A 162 -22.53 -0.15 37.99
C VAL A 162 -23.48 -1.26 38.44
N VAL A 163 -23.68 -2.28 37.60
CA VAL A 163 -24.53 -3.44 37.92
C VAL A 163 -23.95 -4.21 39.11
N GLU A 164 -22.65 -4.50 39.12
CA GLU A 164 -21.99 -5.19 40.23
C GLU A 164 -22.12 -4.40 41.54
N ARG A 165 -21.85 -3.08 41.52
CA ARG A 165 -22.05 -2.23 42.71
C ARG A 165 -23.50 -2.19 43.17
N GLY A 166 -24.45 -2.11 42.24
CA GLY A 166 -25.88 -2.12 42.53
C GLY A 166 -26.30 -3.45 43.18
N SER A 167 -25.90 -4.58 42.58
CA SER A 167 -26.16 -5.92 43.10
C SER A 167 -25.52 -6.15 44.46
N SER A 168 -24.27 -5.73 44.67
CA SER A 168 -23.62 -5.80 45.98
C SER A 168 -24.37 -4.98 47.03
N ARG A 169 -24.82 -3.77 46.68
CA ARG A 169 -25.56 -2.92 47.62
C ARG A 169 -26.95 -3.46 47.95
N LEU A 170 -27.62 -4.07 46.96
CA LEU A 170 -28.90 -4.76 47.20
C LEU A 170 -28.70 -5.97 48.11
N LEU A 171 -27.63 -6.74 47.90
CA LEU A 171 -27.28 -7.88 48.74
C LEU A 171 -26.93 -7.46 50.18
N GLU A 172 -26.19 -6.37 50.38
CA GLU A 172 -25.90 -5.80 51.71
C GLU A 172 -27.18 -5.41 52.47
N LEU A 173 -28.23 -5.01 51.76
CA LEU A 173 -29.52 -4.63 52.32
C LEU A 173 -30.52 -5.80 52.35
N ASP A 174 -30.08 -7.00 51.95
CA ASP A 174 -30.90 -8.21 51.78
C ASP A 174 -32.14 -7.99 50.89
N LEU A 175 -32.07 -7.04 49.96
CA LEU A 175 -33.10 -6.74 48.98
C LEU A 175 -32.88 -7.57 47.71
N PRO A 176 -33.94 -8.09 47.06
CA PRO A 176 -35.37 -7.91 47.36
C PRO A 176 -35.94 -8.90 48.40
N HIS A 177 -35.12 -9.81 48.94
CA HIS A 177 -35.58 -10.92 49.78
C HIS A 177 -36.28 -10.48 51.06
N ALA A 178 -35.74 -9.46 51.75
CA ALA A 178 -36.30 -8.90 52.97
C ALA A 178 -37.74 -8.34 52.77
N LEU A 179 -38.00 -7.69 51.64
CA LEU A 179 -39.35 -7.18 51.33
C LEU A 179 -40.33 -8.31 51.03
N GLN A 180 -39.90 -9.32 50.28
CA GLN A 180 -40.75 -10.48 49.95
C GLN A 180 -41.04 -11.36 51.17
N ALA A 181 -40.09 -11.47 52.11
CA ALA A 181 -40.30 -12.15 53.38
C ALA A 181 -41.35 -11.42 54.25
N MET A 182 -41.32 -10.09 54.27
CA MET A 182 -42.36 -9.28 54.95
C MET A 182 -43.73 -9.40 54.28
N GLU A 183 -43.80 -9.32 52.95
CA GLU A 183 -45.06 -9.40 52.19
C GLU A 183 -45.68 -10.81 52.22
N GLY A 184 -44.84 -11.84 52.29
CA GLY A 184 -45.25 -13.24 52.46
C GLY A 184 -45.79 -13.58 53.86
N GLY A 185 -45.45 -12.79 54.88
CA GLY A 185 -45.89 -13.00 56.26
C GLY A 185 -47.37 -12.67 56.54
N ASP A 186 -48.02 -11.89 55.67
CA ASP A 186 -49.41 -11.42 55.88
C ASP A 186 -50.47 -12.36 55.25
N LYS A 187 -50.06 -13.46 54.61
CA LYS A 187 -50.99 -14.43 54.00
C LYS A 187 -51.19 -15.65 54.89
N SER A 188 -52.14 -15.48 55.82
CA SER A 188 -52.97 -16.56 56.35
C SER A 188 -53.34 -17.57 55.25
N GLN A 189 -53.11 -18.85 55.54
CA GLN A 189 -53.45 -20.06 54.77
C GLN A 189 -52.49 -20.42 53.62
N THR A 190 -51.54 -21.34 53.88
CA THR A 190 -51.70 -22.80 53.64
C THR A 190 -50.45 -23.56 54.07
N SER A 191 -50.66 -24.59 54.88
CA SER A 191 -49.82 -25.78 55.15
C SER A 191 -48.35 -25.82 54.69
N GLY A 192 -47.46 -25.85 55.68
CA GLY A 192 -46.30 -26.76 55.70
C GLY A 192 -45.21 -26.49 54.67
N VAL A 193 -44.30 -25.59 55.06
CA VAL A 193 -42.91 -25.34 54.61
C VAL A 193 -42.76 -23.82 54.47
N GLU A 194 -41.82 -23.24 55.21
CA GLU A 194 -41.47 -21.82 55.15
C GLU A 194 -41.37 -21.36 53.69
N ALA A 195 -42.26 -20.45 53.28
CA ALA A 195 -42.38 -20.04 51.89
C ALA A 195 -41.14 -19.24 51.46
N LEU A 196 -40.26 -19.88 50.69
CA LEU A 196 -39.06 -19.27 50.14
C LEU A 196 -39.42 -18.02 49.30
N PRO A 197 -38.69 -16.89 49.44
CA PRO A 197 -38.94 -15.69 48.64
C PRO A 197 -39.00 -16.00 47.14
N THR A 198 -39.98 -15.45 46.44
CA THR A 198 -40.22 -15.73 45.01
C THR A 198 -39.01 -15.45 44.12
N SER A 199 -38.19 -14.43 44.43
CA SER A 199 -36.95 -14.11 43.71
C SER A 199 -35.88 -15.19 43.89
N LEU A 200 -35.78 -15.77 45.09
CA LEU A 200 -34.84 -16.83 45.41
C LEU A 200 -35.29 -18.15 44.77
N ALA A 201 -36.59 -18.46 44.83
CA ALA A 201 -37.17 -19.60 44.14
C ALA A 201 -36.96 -19.51 42.63
N ALA A 202 -37.18 -18.34 42.01
CA ALA A 202 -36.91 -18.12 40.60
C ALA A 202 -35.42 -18.34 40.25
N SER A 203 -34.52 -17.78 41.07
CA SER A 203 -33.07 -17.95 40.88
C SER A 203 -32.63 -19.42 41.01
N LEU A 204 -33.16 -20.16 41.99
CA LEU A 204 -32.93 -21.60 42.16
C LEU A 204 -33.43 -22.40 40.96
N THR A 205 -34.63 -22.12 40.46
CA THR A 205 -35.14 -22.81 39.26
C THR A 205 -34.30 -22.50 38.03
N ALA A 206 -33.77 -21.29 37.89
CA ALA A 206 -32.86 -20.93 36.81
C ALA A 206 -31.53 -21.68 36.90
N VAL A 207 -30.93 -21.76 38.10
CA VAL A 207 -29.70 -22.55 38.36
C VAL A 207 -29.94 -24.03 38.08
N HIS A 208 -31.07 -24.58 38.52
CA HIS A 208 -31.42 -25.98 38.28
C HIS A 208 -31.62 -26.27 36.78
N LYS A 209 -32.31 -25.37 36.05
CA LYS A 209 -32.45 -25.46 34.59
C LYS A 209 -31.12 -25.37 33.85
N ALA A 210 -30.16 -24.62 34.38
CA ALA A 210 -28.80 -24.53 33.84
C ALA A 210 -27.94 -25.78 34.11
N GLY A 211 -28.48 -26.81 34.79
CA GLY A 211 -27.76 -28.04 35.13
C GLY A 211 -27.06 -28.02 36.49
N GLY A 212 -27.31 -26.99 37.30
CA GLY A 212 -26.85 -26.88 38.68
C GLY A 212 -25.33 -26.98 38.84
N GLU A 213 -24.91 -27.55 39.96
CA GLU A 213 -23.49 -27.72 40.29
C GLU A 213 -22.77 -28.65 39.31
N GLN A 214 -23.47 -29.67 38.78
CA GLN A 214 -22.87 -30.66 37.88
C GLN A 214 -22.40 -30.02 36.56
N ALA A 215 -23.17 -29.07 36.02
CA ALA A 215 -22.76 -28.30 34.85
C ALA A 215 -21.52 -27.44 35.13
N LEU A 216 -21.44 -26.83 36.32
CA LEU A 216 -20.29 -26.02 36.74
C LEU A 216 -19.03 -26.89 36.90
N ARG A 217 -19.14 -28.05 37.56
CA ARG A 217 -18.06 -29.05 37.66
C ARG A 217 -17.58 -29.51 36.28
N ALA A 218 -18.50 -29.79 35.36
CA ALA A 218 -18.16 -30.19 34.00
C ALA A 218 -17.46 -29.07 33.19
N ALA A 219 -17.86 -27.81 33.40
CA ALA A 219 -17.20 -26.67 32.77
C ALA A 219 -15.77 -26.48 33.31
N VAL A 220 -15.58 -26.67 34.61
CA VAL A 220 -14.29 -26.58 35.31
C VAL A 220 -13.34 -27.70 34.86
N THR A 221 -13.82 -28.94 34.70
CA THR A 221 -13.00 -30.04 34.13
C THR A 221 -12.68 -29.80 32.66
N LYS A 222 -13.63 -29.28 31.87
CA LYS A 222 -13.38 -28.95 30.47
C LYS A 222 -12.33 -27.84 30.32
N LEU A 223 -12.29 -26.89 31.25
CA LEU A 223 -11.30 -25.80 31.23
C LEU A 223 -9.87 -26.33 31.39
N SER A 224 -9.63 -27.26 32.32
CA SER A 224 -8.30 -27.89 32.48
C SER A 224 -7.93 -28.78 31.29
N GLU A 225 -8.89 -29.48 30.69
CA GLU A 225 -8.64 -30.23 29.45
C GLU A 225 -8.23 -29.33 28.28
N VAL A 226 -8.88 -28.19 28.12
CA VAL A 226 -8.54 -27.22 27.06
C VAL A 226 -7.17 -26.60 27.32
N GLU A 227 -6.86 -26.25 28.57
CA GLU A 227 -5.54 -25.74 28.95
C GLU A 227 -4.44 -26.74 28.58
N LEU A 228 -4.60 -28.01 28.98
CA LEU A 228 -3.64 -29.08 28.65
C LEU A 228 -3.49 -29.29 27.13
N LYS A 229 -4.59 -29.21 26.37
CA LYS A 229 -4.55 -29.33 24.91
C LYS A 229 -3.78 -28.17 24.28
N CYS A 230 -4.01 -26.95 24.75
CA CYS A 230 -3.33 -25.77 24.23
C CYS A 230 -1.85 -25.74 24.59
N THR A 231 -1.46 -26.16 25.80
CA THR A 231 -0.04 -26.25 26.18
C THR A 231 0.69 -27.31 25.37
N LYS A 232 0.08 -28.50 25.19
CA LYS A 232 0.64 -29.55 24.33
C LYS A 232 0.81 -29.09 22.89
N ALA A 233 -0.19 -28.43 22.31
CA ALA A 233 -0.09 -27.89 20.95
C ALA A 233 1.05 -26.85 20.83
N ALA A 234 1.24 -26.01 21.85
CA ALA A 234 2.35 -25.04 21.87
C ALA A 234 3.72 -25.74 22.00
N GLU A 235 3.82 -26.79 22.81
CA GLU A 235 5.03 -27.62 22.95
C GLU A 235 5.36 -28.37 21.64
N GLU A 236 4.34 -28.93 20.96
CA GLU A 236 4.50 -29.58 19.66
C GLU A 236 5.01 -28.61 18.59
N VAL A 237 4.41 -27.42 18.49
CA VAL A 237 4.89 -26.37 17.57
C VAL A 237 6.30 -25.95 17.93
N GLY A 238 6.61 -25.77 19.21
CA GLY A 238 7.97 -25.48 19.68
C GLY A 238 8.98 -26.55 19.25
N ALA A 239 8.66 -27.82 19.47
CA ALA A 239 9.52 -28.94 19.08
C ALA A 239 9.74 -29.03 17.56
N THR A 240 8.71 -28.74 16.75
CA THR A 240 8.87 -28.68 15.28
C THR A 240 9.79 -27.55 14.84
N LEU A 241 9.69 -26.36 15.47
CA LEU A 241 10.56 -25.23 15.18
C LEU A 241 12.01 -25.49 15.63
N ASP A 242 12.22 -26.13 16.79
CA ASP A 242 13.54 -26.53 17.26
C ASP A 242 14.18 -27.58 16.33
N GLY A 243 13.38 -28.53 15.82
CA GLY A 243 13.81 -29.52 14.84
C GLY A 243 14.23 -28.90 13.50
N GLU A 244 13.42 -27.98 12.98
CA GLU A 244 13.74 -27.25 11.75
C GLU A 244 15.01 -26.42 11.90
N GLU A 245 15.19 -25.73 13.03
CA GLU A 245 16.38 -24.92 13.28
C GLU A 245 17.65 -25.78 13.48
N ALA A 246 17.51 -27.00 13.97
CA ALA A 246 18.60 -27.96 14.04
C ALA A 246 18.99 -28.46 12.64
N ALA A 247 18.00 -28.83 11.82
CA ALA A 247 18.22 -29.24 10.43
C ALA A 247 18.84 -28.10 9.61
N GLU A 248 18.38 -26.87 9.80
CA GLU A 248 18.92 -25.68 9.13
C GLU A 248 20.41 -25.46 9.50
N ARG A 249 20.78 -25.63 10.77
CA ARG A 249 22.19 -25.56 11.21
C ARG A 249 23.04 -26.68 10.60
N GLU A 250 22.51 -27.90 10.53
CA GLU A 250 23.20 -29.03 9.91
C GLU A 250 23.48 -28.75 8.43
N MET A 251 22.47 -28.33 7.68
CA MET A 251 22.60 -27.98 6.26
C MET A 251 23.52 -26.78 6.03
N GLU A 252 23.53 -25.80 6.94
CA GLU A 252 24.49 -24.70 6.89
C GLU A 252 25.93 -25.18 7.11
N THR A 253 26.16 -26.15 7.99
CA THR A 253 27.50 -26.74 8.18
C THR A 253 27.97 -27.56 6.99
N GLU A 254 27.08 -28.28 6.32
CA GLU A 254 27.41 -29.15 5.18
C GLU A 254 27.57 -28.38 3.86
N HIS A 255 26.68 -27.42 3.59
CA HIS A 255 26.58 -26.74 2.29
C HIS A 255 27.00 -25.26 2.32
N GLY A 256 27.28 -24.71 3.51
CA GLY A 256 27.86 -23.39 3.70
C GLY A 256 27.12 -22.26 2.95
N PRO A 257 27.79 -21.51 2.06
CA PRO A 257 27.22 -20.32 1.44
C PRO A 257 26.10 -20.61 0.43
N GLN A 258 26.01 -21.83 -0.11
CA GLN A 258 24.96 -22.20 -1.07
C GLN A 258 23.61 -22.38 -0.38
N TRP A 259 23.61 -22.87 0.86
CA TRP A 259 22.39 -23.03 1.66
C TRP A 259 21.80 -21.67 2.09
N ARG A 260 22.66 -20.72 2.46
CA ARG A 260 22.25 -19.35 2.84
C ARG A 260 21.52 -18.58 1.74
N LEU A 261 21.71 -18.93 0.47
CA LEU A 261 21.00 -18.30 -0.66
C LEU A 261 19.57 -18.84 -0.83
N VAL A 262 19.29 -20.03 -0.31
CA VAL A 262 17.99 -20.73 -0.39
C VAL A 262 17.23 -20.60 0.94
N SER A 263 17.93 -20.37 2.06
CA SER A 263 17.32 -20.22 3.37
C SER A 263 16.45 -18.97 3.49
N THR A 264 15.16 -19.14 3.22
CA THR A 264 14.09 -18.25 3.71
C THR A 264 13.60 -18.69 5.10
N ALA A 265 14.06 -19.85 5.57
CA ALA A 265 13.62 -20.48 6.81
C ALA A 265 13.97 -19.64 8.04
N SER A 266 15.14 -19.00 8.10
CA SER A 266 15.55 -18.22 9.28
C SER A 266 14.61 -17.05 9.62
N ALA A 267 14.13 -16.30 8.61
CA ALA A 267 13.16 -15.21 8.81
C ALA A 267 11.76 -15.72 9.16
N ALA A 268 11.33 -16.82 8.56
CA ALA A 268 10.04 -17.45 8.85
C ALA A 268 10.02 -18.07 10.26
N ILE A 269 11.09 -18.76 10.67
CA ILE A 269 11.25 -19.37 12.00
C ILE A 269 11.28 -18.30 13.08
N THR A 270 11.97 -17.18 12.86
CA THR A 270 12.00 -16.08 13.83
C THR A 270 10.64 -15.42 14.00
N ALA A 271 9.89 -15.20 12.91
CA ALA A 271 8.50 -14.72 12.99
C ALA A 271 7.59 -15.73 13.73
N ALA A 272 7.67 -17.02 13.39
CA ALA A 272 6.90 -18.07 14.06
C ALA A 272 7.24 -18.21 15.54
N ARG A 273 8.51 -18.03 15.95
CA ARG A 273 8.92 -18.00 17.36
C ARG A 273 8.35 -16.78 18.09
N ALA A 274 8.29 -15.62 17.45
CA ALA A 274 7.65 -14.44 18.02
C ALA A 274 6.15 -14.71 18.29
N ASP A 275 5.46 -15.33 17.33
CA ASP A 275 4.06 -15.73 17.49
C ASP A 275 3.88 -16.78 18.59
N LEU A 276 4.74 -17.80 18.64
CA LEU A 276 4.72 -18.81 19.69
C LEU A 276 4.93 -18.19 21.08
N SER A 277 5.84 -17.22 21.20
CA SER A 277 6.07 -16.50 22.47
C SER A 277 4.85 -15.64 22.89
N SER A 278 4.14 -15.05 21.93
CA SER A 278 2.88 -14.33 22.18
C SER A 278 1.77 -15.28 22.64
N CYS A 279 1.66 -16.45 22.00
CA CYS A 279 0.73 -17.50 22.39
C CYS A 279 1.04 -18.07 23.78
N SER A 280 2.30 -18.36 24.10
CA SER A 280 2.69 -18.86 25.41
C SER A 280 2.44 -17.84 26.53
N ALA A 281 2.66 -16.54 26.26
CA ALA A 281 2.31 -15.46 27.19
C ALA A 281 0.80 -15.43 27.47
N LYS A 282 -0.05 -15.55 26.43
CA LYS A 282 -1.51 -15.63 26.57
C LYS A 282 -1.94 -16.88 27.34
N LEU A 283 -1.32 -18.04 27.08
CA LEU A 283 -1.60 -19.27 27.82
C LEU A 283 -1.22 -19.13 29.30
N SER A 284 -0.10 -18.50 29.62
CA SER A 284 0.29 -18.24 31.01
C SER A 284 -0.69 -17.31 31.74
N ALA A 285 -1.25 -16.32 31.03
CA ALA A 285 -2.28 -15.43 31.57
C ALA A 285 -3.61 -16.17 31.77
N ALA A 286 -4.00 -17.01 30.82
CA ALA A 286 -5.16 -17.88 30.92
C ALA A 286 -5.04 -18.87 32.09
N ALA A 287 -3.87 -19.50 32.29
CA ALA A 287 -3.61 -20.38 33.42
C ALA A 287 -3.79 -19.67 34.78
N LYS A 288 -3.31 -18.43 34.91
CA LYS A 288 -3.53 -17.60 36.11
C LYS A 288 -5.02 -17.29 36.32
N ALA A 289 -5.75 -16.95 35.27
CA ALA A 289 -7.19 -16.70 35.35
C ALA A 289 -7.97 -17.97 35.73
N ASN A 290 -7.60 -19.11 35.15
CA ASN A 290 -8.17 -20.42 35.48
C ASN A 290 -7.93 -20.74 36.97
N ALA A 291 -6.72 -20.52 37.49
CA ALA A 291 -6.39 -20.72 38.90
C ALA A 291 -7.31 -19.92 39.84
N LEU A 292 -7.62 -18.66 39.50
CA LEU A 292 -8.58 -17.84 40.27
C LEU A 292 -10.00 -18.39 40.22
N VAL A 293 -10.42 -18.93 39.07
CA VAL A 293 -11.72 -19.59 38.92
C VAL A 293 -11.77 -20.87 39.76
N PHE A 294 -10.73 -21.70 39.74
CA PHE A 294 -10.63 -22.90 40.57
C PHE A 294 -10.65 -22.57 42.08
N GLU A 295 -9.95 -21.51 42.50
CA GLU A 295 -9.95 -21.05 43.90
C GLU A 295 -11.34 -20.55 44.34
N ARG A 296 -12.04 -19.80 43.48
CA ARG A 296 -13.41 -19.35 43.77
C ARG A 296 -14.39 -20.52 43.80
N PHE A 297 -14.27 -21.45 42.87
CA PHE A 297 -15.10 -22.65 42.82
C PHE A 297 -14.89 -23.50 44.07
N SER A 298 -13.63 -23.73 44.50
CA SER A 298 -13.34 -24.52 45.68
C SER A 298 -13.89 -23.89 46.97
N LYS A 299 -13.78 -22.56 47.12
CA LYS A 299 -14.37 -21.81 48.24
C LYS A 299 -15.89 -21.97 48.32
N LEU A 300 -16.58 -21.88 47.17
CA LEU A 300 -18.04 -22.05 47.10
C LEU A 300 -18.44 -23.49 47.46
N THR A 301 -17.75 -24.49 46.92
CA THR A 301 -18.03 -25.91 47.24
C THR A 301 -17.64 -26.31 48.67
N ALA A 302 -16.64 -25.65 49.26
CA ALA A 302 -16.23 -25.91 50.65
C ALA A 302 -17.20 -25.27 51.67
N SER A 303 -17.83 -24.15 51.30
CA SER A 303 -18.86 -23.51 52.13
C SER A 303 -20.13 -24.37 52.24
N ASP A 304 -20.48 -25.14 51.20
CA ASP A 304 -21.60 -26.10 51.22
C ASP A 304 -21.32 -27.35 52.08
N ALA A 305 -20.08 -27.57 52.52
CA ALA A 305 -19.71 -28.69 53.39
C ALA A 305 -19.93 -28.42 54.89
N MET A 306 -20.38 -27.22 55.28
CA MET A 306 -20.96 -27.01 56.61
C MET A 306 -22.39 -27.54 56.59
N PRO A 307 -22.70 -28.64 57.30
CA PRO A 307 -24.08 -29.10 57.38
C PRO A 307 -24.88 -27.99 58.05
N LEU A 308 -25.84 -27.44 57.31
CA LEU A 308 -26.94 -26.68 57.88
C LEU A 308 -27.64 -27.64 58.87
N LEU A 309 -27.33 -27.45 60.16
CA LEU A 309 -28.03 -28.03 61.30
C LEU A 309 -29.48 -27.54 61.34
#